data_AF-A0A8J8G2F1-F1
#
_entry.id   AF-A0A8J8G2F1-F1
#
_cell.length_a   1.000
_cell.length_b   1.000
_cell.length_c   1.000
_cell.angle_alpha   90.00
_cell.angle_beta   90.00
_cell.angle_gamma   90.00
#
_symmetry.space_group_name_H-M   'P 1'
#
loop_
_entity.id
_entity.type
_entity.pdbx_description
1 polymer ?
#
loop_
_entity_poly.entity_id
_entity_poly.type
_entity_poly.pdbx_seq_one_letter_code
_entity_poly.pdbx_strand_id
1 'polypeptide(L)'
;MSEDEALQDTEKVRLLFFTSPTCFACPDVERVLENIAGTSMKGMLHVSTIDITEEQEIAAQYGIMSVPVIMLNEERIAEGLITEDVIREKLWSSILPNMILSERDTRRKESMMILTKNTISSIISQELVRENLGDYVHISTYQQVMMSLLALDPLIPQLLYQSGRELGMYGAAPYYLTVLNPKVGAVKPEERFQETLIALAQLYSRNNIVPLYQATHCDIAKLEGYTATLRIYELANSAGAINISEPLCHYTAGEIAGTVEAMIGFGARVIEIKCKGLGDAYCEFEIEVFQGKEPGNVAYRTMEIKEEDKKIKFLGDFPAEEYRRQLFYEFIHETTQHGYNSLKMTESLRPNDQDYVHISSLQQQIISLKFRDKFCGALLYSAGRELGVIGPAKNLIYDLLAAEKAELPIDSLKQATEIIRQYLTHPTNYLPRAHSFVNVLDGEDEDEMYIQIHECAYASGANLSETNLNETLCDFQAGYLAGRLALILKDPPIVTETKCHGTGHNFCEFRIEKGYSFEESGH
;
A
#
# COMPACT_ATOMS: atom_id res chain seq x y z
N MET A 1 -13.67 -10.37 38.17
CA MET A 1 -13.76 -10.02 36.75
C MET A 1 -14.04 -8.54 36.71
N SER A 2 -12.96 -7.75 36.64
CA SER A 2 -13.01 -6.29 36.71
C SER A 2 -13.56 -5.72 35.41
N GLU A 3 -14.29 -4.61 35.50
CA GLU A 3 -14.92 -3.89 34.39
C GLU A 3 -13.93 -3.49 33.27
N ASP A 4 -12.61 -3.56 33.50
CA ASP A 4 -11.56 -3.34 32.51
C ASP A 4 -11.41 -4.47 31.46
N GLU A 5 -11.85 -5.71 31.75
CA GLU A 5 -11.79 -6.81 30.75
C GLU A 5 -12.94 -6.74 29.73
N ALA A 6 -14.05 -6.07 30.06
CA ALA A 6 -15.22 -5.96 29.18
C ALA A 6 -15.11 -4.85 28.12
N LEU A 7 -14.16 -3.92 28.28
CA LEU A 7 -13.92 -2.79 27.36
C LEU A 7 -12.86 -3.07 26.29
N GLN A 8 -12.13 -4.19 26.37
CA GLN A 8 -11.15 -4.59 25.35
C GLN A 8 -11.74 -5.38 24.18
N ASP A 9 -12.97 -5.88 24.31
CA ASP A 9 -13.57 -6.79 23.30
C ASP A 9 -14.30 -6.04 22.17
N THR A 10 -14.49 -4.72 22.28
CA THR A 10 -15.16 -3.89 21.25
C THR A 10 -14.26 -3.50 20.08
N GLU A 11 -12.95 -3.76 20.17
CA GLU A 11 -11.99 -3.36 19.15
C GLU A 11 -11.67 -4.44 18.11
N LYS A 12 -11.97 -5.71 18.40
CA LYS A 12 -11.68 -6.82 17.48
C LYS A 12 -12.87 -7.07 16.59
N VAL A 13 -12.61 -7.21 15.29
CA VAL A 13 -13.63 -7.58 14.32
C VAL A 13 -13.93 -9.07 14.52
N ARG A 14 -15.19 -9.38 14.87
CA ARG A 14 -15.64 -10.74 15.14
C ARG A 14 -16.13 -11.38 13.84
N LEU A 15 -15.47 -12.47 13.45
CA LEU A 15 -15.80 -13.27 12.29
C LEU A 15 -16.34 -14.62 12.77
N LEU A 16 -17.59 -14.95 12.39
CA LEU A 16 -18.20 -16.24 12.69
C LEU A 16 -18.09 -17.12 11.45
N PHE A 17 -17.50 -18.31 11.61
CA PHE A 17 -17.40 -19.30 10.56
C PHE A 17 -18.29 -20.50 10.89
N PHE A 18 -19.32 -20.72 10.08
CA PHE A 18 -20.22 -21.87 10.23
C PHE A 18 -19.74 -23.03 9.37
N THR A 19 -19.51 -24.19 10.00
CA THR A 19 -18.93 -25.39 9.40
C THR A 19 -19.74 -26.65 9.72
N SER A 20 -19.39 -27.78 9.11
CA SER A 20 -19.91 -29.12 9.43
C SER A 20 -18.86 -30.19 9.08
N PRO A 21 -18.80 -31.33 9.81
CA PRO A 21 -17.88 -32.43 9.50
C PRO A 21 -18.13 -33.09 8.15
N THR A 22 -19.34 -32.91 7.59
CA THR A 22 -19.74 -33.47 6.29
C THR A 22 -19.51 -32.51 5.12
N CYS A 23 -19.03 -31.30 5.40
CA CYS A 23 -18.85 -30.25 4.41
C CYS A 23 -17.50 -30.38 3.69
N PHE A 24 -17.54 -30.69 2.41
CA PHE A 24 -16.33 -30.85 1.58
C PHE A 24 -15.48 -29.57 1.48
N ALA A 25 -16.11 -28.39 1.38
CA ALA A 25 -15.40 -27.13 1.15
C ALA A 25 -14.96 -26.40 2.45
N CYS A 26 -15.43 -26.86 3.62
CA CYS A 26 -15.20 -26.16 4.88
C CYS A 26 -13.73 -26.19 5.35
N PRO A 27 -12.97 -27.31 5.21
CA PRO A 27 -11.55 -27.32 5.59
C PRO A 27 -10.70 -26.29 4.83
N ASP A 28 -11.00 -26.08 3.54
CA ASP A 28 -10.30 -25.08 2.73
C ASP A 28 -10.57 -23.66 3.21
N VAL A 29 -11.83 -23.35 3.53
CA VAL A 29 -12.23 -22.03 4.04
C VAL A 29 -11.64 -21.76 5.42
N GLU A 30 -11.64 -22.76 6.30
CA GLU A 30 -11.05 -22.67 7.64
C GLU A 30 -9.57 -22.31 7.57
N ARG A 31 -8.81 -23.02 6.72
CA ARG A 31 -7.38 -22.72 6.45
C ARG A 31 -7.17 -21.29 5.97
N VAL A 32 -8.01 -20.80 5.06
CA VAL A 32 -7.91 -19.42 4.57
C VAL A 32 -8.13 -18.42 5.71
N LEU A 33 -9.13 -18.65 6.57
CA LEU A 33 -9.43 -17.78 7.70
C LEU A 33 -8.30 -17.78 8.74
N GLU A 34 -7.73 -18.95 9.05
CA GLU A 34 -6.57 -19.08 9.93
C GLU A 34 -5.35 -18.34 9.37
N ASN A 35 -5.07 -18.50 8.08
CA ASN A 35 -3.99 -17.79 7.40
C ASN A 35 -4.21 -16.28 7.43
N ILE A 36 -5.42 -15.79 7.16
CA ILE A 36 -5.74 -14.36 7.26
C ILE A 36 -5.55 -13.86 8.70
N ALA A 37 -6.10 -14.57 9.68
CA ALA A 37 -6.02 -14.22 11.09
C ALA A 37 -4.59 -14.31 11.66
N GLY A 38 -3.75 -15.20 11.13
CA GLY A 38 -2.36 -15.40 11.56
C GLY A 38 -1.35 -14.38 11.00
N THR A 39 -1.73 -13.65 9.94
CA THR A 39 -0.85 -12.67 9.26
C THR A 39 -0.93 -11.27 9.88
N SER A 40 -0.94 -10.20 9.08
CA SER A 40 -1.00 -8.81 9.53
C SER A 40 -2.31 -8.42 10.23
N MET A 41 -3.32 -9.30 10.26
CA MET A 41 -4.56 -9.11 11.03
C MET A 41 -4.51 -9.79 12.40
N LYS A 42 -3.36 -10.35 12.79
CA LYS A 42 -3.16 -11.00 14.08
C LYS A 42 -3.51 -10.08 15.24
N GLY A 43 -4.43 -10.54 16.09
CA GLY A 43 -4.95 -9.76 17.22
C GLY A 43 -6.03 -8.73 16.87
N MET A 44 -6.31 -8.49 15.58
CA MET A 44 -7.40 -7.61 15.11
C MET A 44 -8.67 -8.38 14.75
N LEU A 45 -8.52 -9.62 14.26
CA LEU A 45 -9.61 -10.53 13.96
C LEU A 45 -9.78 -11.57 15.06
N HIS A 46 -11.01 -11.80 15.49
CA HIS A 46 -11.39 -12.95 16.30
C HIS A 46 -12.29 -13.87 15.48
N VAL A 47 -11.77 -15.03 15.11
CA VAL A 47 -12.50 -16.06 14.36
C VAL A 47 -13.14 -17.03 15.36
N SER A 48 -14.45 -17.16 15.33
CA SER A 48 -15.19 -18.18 16.08
C SER A 48 -15.77 -19.21 15.11
N THR A 49 -15.28 -20.45 15.15
CA THR A 49 -15.82 -21.57 14.38
C THR A 49 -17.02 -22.18 15.11
N ILE A 50 -18.13 -22.36 14.40
CA ILE A 50 -19.39 -22.91 14.91
C ILE A 50 -19.78 -24.11 14.05
N ASP A 51 -19.80 -25.31 14.64
CA ASP A 51 -20.31 -26.50 13.98
C ASP A 51 -21.83 -26.52 14.06
N ILE A 52 -22.51 -26.44 12.91
CA ILE A 52 -23.98 -26.41 12.86
C ILE A 52 -24.62 -27.72 13.33
N THR A 53 -23.86 -28.83 13.40
CA THR A 53 -24.34 -30.12 13.88
C THR A 53 -24.39 -30.19 15.41
N GLU A 54 -23.49 -29.47 16.08
CA GLU A 54 -23.40 -29.37 17.54
C GLU A 54 -24.20 -28.17 18.08
N GLU A 55 -24.12 -27.03 17.41
CA GLU A 55 -24.63 -25.71 17.86
C GLU A 55 -25.87 -25.28 17.05
N GLN A 56 -26.87 -26.17 16.95
CA GLN A 56 -28.07 -25.96 16.10
C GLN A 56 -28.88 -24.72 16.45
N GLU A 57 -28.95 -24.35 17.74
CA GLU A 57 -29.69 -23.16 18.20
C GLU A 57 -29.05 -21.87 17.70
N ILE A 58 -27.72 -21.79 17.69
CA ILE A 58 -26.97 -20.63 17.20
C ILE A 58 -27.12 -20.52 15.67
N ALA A 59 -26.98 -21.64 14.95
CA ALA A 59 -27.19 -21.67 13.50
C ALA A 59 -28.60 -21.20 13.11
N ALA A 60 -29.63 -21.60 13.87
CA ALA A 60 -31.01 -21.18 13.65
C ALA A 60 -31.22 -19.68 13.93
N GLN A 61 -30.57 -19.11 14.97
CA GLN A 61 -30.63 -17.67 15.26
C GLN A 61 -30.09 -16.82 14.11
N TYR A 62 -29.02 -17.25 13.47
CA TYR A 62 -28.43 -16.57 12.31
C TYR A 62 -29.04 -17.02 10.97
N GLY A 63 -30.04 -17.90 10.99
CA GLY A 63 -30.77 -18.41 9.82
C GLY A 63 -29.92 -19.25 8.85
N ILE A 64 -28.86 -19.89 9.34
CA ILE A 64 -27.87 -20.61 8.55
C ILE A 64 -28.42 -21.98 8.17
N MET A 65 -28.62 -22.18 6.86
CA MET A 65 -29.20 -23.40 6.29
C MET A 65 -28.18 -24.21 5.47
N SER A 66 -27.06 -23.60 5.11
CA SER A 66 -25.99 -24.22 4.32
C SER A 66 -24.63 -23.78 4.87
N VAL A 67 -23.59 -24.57 4.61
CA VAL A 67 -22.20 -24.30 5.03
C VAL A 67 -21.26 -24.56 3.84
N PRO A 68 -20.10 -23.88 3.74
CA PRO A 68 -19.57 -22.89 4.70
C PRO A 68 -20.26 -21.52 4.61
N VAL A 69 -20.42 -20.85 5.74
CA VAL A 69 -20.88 -19.43 5.80
C VAL A 69 -19.94 -18.62 6.69
N ILE A 70 -19.57 -17.43 6.22
CA ILE A 70 -18.76 -16.47 6.96
C ILE A 70 -19.62 -15.24 7.26
N MET A 71 -19.69 -14.87 8.53
CA MET A 71 -20.37 -13.67 8.99
C MET A 71 -19.40 -12.70 9.65
N LEU A 72 -19.61 -11.42 9.42
CA LEU A 72 -18.86 -10.32 10.02
C LEU A 72 -19.84 -9.39 10.72
N ASN A 73 -19.70 -9.19 12.03
CA ASN A 73 -20.58 -8.31 12.81
C ASN A 73 -22.09 -8.52 12.50
N GLU A 74 -22.52 -9.78 12.44
CA GLU A 74 -23.91 -10.21 12.15
C GLU A 74 -24.38 -10.06 10.69
N GLU A 75 -23.53 -9.59 9.77
CA GLU A 75 -23.80 -9.57 8.34
C GLU A 75 -23.17 -10.78 7.63
N ARG A 76 -23.91 -11.41 6.71
CA ARG A 76 -23.36 -12.50 5.89
C ARG A 76 -22.47 -11.92 4.81
N ILE A 77 -21.17 -12.17 4.90
CA ILE A 77 -20.23 -11.74 3.88
C ILE A 77 -20.05 -12.82 2.82
N ALA A 78 -19.89 -14.10 3.17
CA ALA A 78 -19.68 -15.16 2.15
C ALA A 78 -20.43 -16.47 2.47
N GLU A 79 -20.88 -17.20 1.44
CA GLU A 79 -21.59 -18.48 1.55
C GLU A 79 -21.23 -19.40 0.35
N GLY A 80 -21.07 -20.71 0.61
CA GLY A 80 -20.91 -21.74 -0.42
C GLY A 80 -19.46 -22.03 -0.85
N LEU A 81 -19.24 -22.32 -2.14
CA LEU A 81 -17.89 -22.50 -2.68
C LEU A 81 -17.23 -21.13 -2.82
N ILE A 82 -16.38 -20.78 -1.85
CA ILE A 82 -15.74 -19.47 -1.75
C ILE A 82 -14.23 -19.64 -1.90
N THR A 83 -13.60 -18.79 -2.71
CA THR A 83 -12.14 -18.72 -2.86
C THR A 83 -11.53 -17.74 -1.86
N GLU A 84 -10.22 -17.84 -1.62
CA GLU A 84 -9.50 -16.90 -0.74
C GLU A 84 -9.69 -15.43 -1.17
N ASP A 85 -9.61 -15.16 -2.47
CA ASP A 85 -9.78 -13.81 -3.01
C ASP A 85 -11.12 -13.21 -2.63
N VAL A 86 -12.20 -13.99 -2.75
CA VAL A 86 -13.57 -13.53 -2.43
C VAL A 86 -13.70 -13.26 -0.93
N ILE A 87 -13.06 -14.06 -0.08
CA ILE A 87 -13.06 -13.82 1.37
C ILE A 87 -12.35 -12.49 1.68
N ARG A 88 -11.18 -12.25 1.09
CA ARG A 88 -10.40 -11.02 1.29
C ARG A 88 -11.15 -9.79 0.80
N GLU A 89 -11.67 -9.83 -0.42
CA GLU A 89 -12.42 -8.73 -1.03
C GLU A 89 -13.59 -8.32 -0.15
N LYS A 90 -14.42 -9.30 0.25
CA LYS A 90 -15.60 -9.00 1.06
C LYS A 90 -15.23 -8.50 2.45
N LEU A 91 -14.21 -9.07 3.08
CA LEU A 91 -13.69 -8.56 4.35
C LEU A 91 -13.25 -7.10 4.24
N TRP A 92 -12.49 -6.75 3.18
CA TRP A 92 -12.05 -5.37 2.95
C TRP A 92 -13.21 -4.42 2.68
N SER A 93 -14.18 -4.82 1.85
CA SER A 93 -15.36 -4.02 1.54
C SER A 93 -16.16 -3.64 2.80
N SER A 94 -16.17 -4.50 3.83
CA SER A 94 -16.83 -4.22 5.11
C SER A 94 -15.99 -3.36 6.06
N ILE A 95 -14.66 -3.48 6.05
CA ILE A 95 -13.77 -2.75 6.98
C ILE A 95 -13.42 -1.34 6.44
N LEU A 96 -13.19 -1.21 5.14
CA LEU A 96 -12.73 0.04 4.50
C LEU A 96 -13.60 1.27 4.79
N PRO A 97 -14.95 1.20 4.75
CA PRO A 97 -15.79 2.36 5.09
C PRO A 97 -15.51 2.90 6.50
N ASN A 98 -15.25 2.03 7.47
CA ASN A 98 -14.94 2.42 8.85
C ASN A 98 -13.55 3.07 8.94
N MET A 99 -12.56 2.53 8.22
CA MET A 99 -11.21 3.10 8.14
C MET A 99 -11.24 4.53 7.56
N ILE A 100 -12.09 4.75 6.55
CA ILE A 100 -12.31 6.04 5.89
C ILE A 100 -12.93 7.08 6.85
N LEU A 101 -13.85 6.64 7.71
CA LEU A 101 -14.58 7.49 8.67
C LEU A 101 -13.84 7.70 10.00
N SER A 102 -12.80 6.90 10.31
CA SER A 102 -12.07 6.96 11.58
C SER A 102 -11.54 8.37 11.92
N GLU A 103 -11.70 8.77 13.18
CA GLU A 103 -11.27 10.10 13.66
C GLU A 103 -9.75 10.28 13.71
N ARG A 104 -9.31 11.55 13.79
CA ARG A 104 -7.90 11.97 13.77
C ARG A 104 -7.17 11.49 15.03
N ASP A 105 -6.42 10.40 14.93
CA ASP A 105 -5.56 9.93 16.01
C ASP A 105 -4.29 10.81 16.16
N THR A 106 -3.96 11.21 17.38
CA THR A 106 -2.71 11.88 17.78
C THR A 106 -1.46 11.11 17.34
N ARG A 107 -1.52 9.76 17.34
CA ARG A 107 -0.42 8.89 16.88
C ARG A 107 0.04 9.23 15.46
N ARG A 108 -0.91 9.61 14.57
CA ARG A 108 -0.64 9.94 13.16
C ARG A 108 0.31 11.13 13.02
N LYS A 109 0.12 12.18 13.83
CA LYS A 109 0.90 13.42 13.73
C LYS A 109 2.34 13.22 14.14
N GLU A 110 2.58 12.48 15.23
CA GLU A 110 3.93 12.19 15.73
C GLU A 110 4.75 11.42 14.69
N SER A 111 4.17 10.37 14.07
CA SER A 111 4.82 9.62 12.98
C SER A 111 5.20 10.50 11.79
N MET A 112 4.29 11.39 11.37
CA MET A 112 4.55 12.28 10.23
C MET A 112 5.68 13.29 10.52
N MET A 113 5.80 13.77 11.77
CA MET A 113 6.87 14.67 12.17
C MET A 113 8.25 14.01 12.13
N ILE A 114 8.36 12.75 12.54
CA ILE A 114 9.64 11.99 12.49
C ILE A 114 10.08 11.81 11.03
N LEU A 115 9.17 11.39 10.16
CA LEU A 115 9.47 11.25 8.73
C LEU A 115 9.88 12.59 8.11
N THR A 116 9.21 13.65 8.52
CA THR A 116 9.53 15.02 8.10
C THR A 116 10.95 15.39 8.53
N LYS A 117 11.33 15.14 9.79
CA LYS A 117 12.69 15.37 10.31
C LYS A 117 13.74 14.65 9.46
N ASN A 118 13.56 13.35 9.24
CA ASN A 118 14.52 12.55 8.46
C ASN A 118 14.63 13.02 7.02
N THR A 119 13.49 13.33 6.40
CA THR A 119 13.47 13.82 5.03
C THR A 119 14.16 15.17 4.91
N ILE A 120 13.94 16.07 5.87
CA ILE A 120 14.62 17.38 5.92
C ILE A 120 16.13 17.17 6.11
N SER A 121 16.56 16.30 7.02
CA SER A 121 17.99 15.97 7.19
C SER A 121 18.63 15.46 5.90
N SER A 122 17.97 14.56 5.17
CA SER A 122 18.51 14.05 3.91
C SER A 122 18.53 15.08 2.79
N ILE A 123 17.41 15.77 2.56
CA ILE A 123 17.26 16.66 1.40
C ILE A 123 17.94 18.01 1.62
N ILE A 124 17.82 18.57 2.82
CA ILE A 124 18.26 19.93 3.12
C ILE A 124 19.62 19.92 3.83
N SER A 125 19.80 19.04 4.83
CA SER A 125 21.08 18.93 5.54
C SER A 125 22.09 18.02 4.83
N GLN A 126 21.69 17.29 3.78
CA GLN A 126 22.53 16.36 3.00
C GLN A 126 23.10 15.21 3.84
N GLU A 127 22.41 14.82 4.91
CA GLU A 127 22.73 13.66 5.74
C GLU A 127 22.09 12.41 5.16
N LEU A 128 22.88 11.49 4.60
CA LEU A 128 22.36 10.27 3.99
C LEU A 128 21.65 9.39 5.03
N VAL A 129 20.43 8.95 4.70
CA VAL A 129 19.66 7.98 5.50
C VAL A 129 20.11 6.54 5.22
N ARG A 130 20.45 6.25 3.95
CA ARG A 130 20.98 4.94 3.51
C ARG A 130 22.41 5.10 3.03
N GLU A 131 23.37 4.75 3.87
CA GLU A 131 24.80 4.97 3.65
C GLU A 131 25.34 4.17 2.46
N ASN A 132 24.82 2.97 2.19
CA ASN A 132 25.35 2.09 1.13
C ASN A 132 24.68 2.34 -0.23
N LEU A 133 23.38 2.63 -0.27
CA LEU A 133 22.62 2.81 -1.53
C LEU A 133 22.41 4.28 -1.95
N GLY A 134 22.48 5.20 -0.98
CA GLY A 134 21.97 6.56 -1.08
C GLY A 134 20.43 6.62 -0.99
N ASP A 135 19.86 7.83 -0.96
CA ASP A 135 18.44 8.03 -0.62
C ASP A 135 17.49 8.07 -1.81
N TYR A 136 17.92 7.58 -2.97
CA TYR A 136 17.10 7.52 -4.17
C TYR A 136 16.80 6.07 -4.56
N VAL A 137 15.55 5.82 -4.94
CA VAL A 137 15.03 4.51 -5.35
C VAL A 137 14.37 4.66 -6.72
N HIS A 138 14.43 3.61 -7.54
CA HIS A 138 13.79 3.62 -8.85
C HIS A 138 12.27 3.75 -8.70
N ILE A 139 11.62 4.48 -9.61
CA ILE A 139 10.18 4.77 -9.53
C ILE A 139 9.31 3.52 -9.58
N SER A 140 9.77 2.44 -10.19
CA SER A 140 9.01 1.19 -10.22
C SER A 140 8.72 0.64 -8.83
N THR A 141 9.65 0.78 -7.87
CA THR A 141 9.43 0.37 -6.47
C THR A 141 8.27 1.17 -5.86
N TYR A 142 8.19 2.45 -6.19
CA TYR A 142 7.13 3.33 -5.75
C TYR A 142 5.78 2.99 -6.40
N GLN A 143 5.76 2.83 -7.72
CA GLN A 143 4.56 2.51 -8.49
C GLN A 143 3.97 1.17 -8.12
N GLN A 144 4.82 0.15 -7.92
CA GLN A 144 4.40 -1.19 -7.54
C GLN A 144 3.52 -1.20 -6.28
N VAL A 145 3.86 -0.41 -5.26
CA VAL A 145 3.05 -0.31 -4.04
C VAL A 145 1.70 0.32 -4.34
N MET A 146 1.68 1.46 -5.05
CA MET A 146 0.46 2.20 -5.35
C MET A 146 -0.51 1.40 -6.22
N MET A 147 -0.01 0.76 -7.27
CA MET A 147 -0.86 0.00 -8.18
C MET A 147 -1.41 -1.26 -7.52
N SER A 148 -0.63 -1.90 -6.66
CA SER A 148 -1.10 -3.06 -5.89
C SER A 148 -2.19 -2.68 -4.90
N LEU A 149 -2.11 -1.49 -4.29
CA LEU A 149 -3.18 -0.97 -3.43
C LEU A 149 -4.44 -0.66 -4.23
N LEU A 150 -4.34 0.07 -5.35
CA LEU A 150 -5.49 0.42 -6.19
C LEU A 150 -6.23 -0.80 -6.77
N ALA A 151 -5.50 -1.90 -6.97
CA ALA A 151 -6.03 -3.17 -7.44
C ALA A 151 -6.89 -3.90 -6.39
N LEU A 152 -6.73 -3.63 -5.09
CA LEU A 152 -7.42 -4.38 -4.04
C LEU A 152 -8.92 -4.10 -3.99
N ASP A 153 -9.32 -2.83 -3.99
CA ASP A 153 -10.73 -2.46 -3.77
C ASP A 153 -11.04 -1.06 -4.37
N PRO A 154 -12.26 -0.84 -4.92
CA PRO A 154 -12.67 0.46 -5.45
C PRO A 154 -12.70 1.63 -4.46
N LEU A 155 -12.70 1.38 -3.14
CA LEU A 155 -12.65 2.40 -2.09
C LEU A 155 -11.23 2.88 -1.76
N ILE A 156 -10.20 2.16 -2.21
CA ILE A 156 -8.79 2.52 -1.97
C ILE A 156 -8.41 3.92 -2.48
N PRO A 157 -8.84 4.38 -3.66
CA PRO A 157 -8.68 5.78 -4.09
C PRO A 157 -9.05 6.83 -3.03
N GLN A 158 -10.17 6.63 -2.32
CA GLN A 158 -10.61 7.54 -1.28
C GLN A 158 -9.68 7.47 -0.07
N LEU A 159 -9.27 6.27 0.35
CA LEU A 159 -8.35 6.07 1.46
C LEU A 159 -6.99 6.74 1.18
N LEU A 160 -6.45 6.54 -0.03
CA LEU A 160 -5.19 7.17 -0.48
C LEU A 160 -5.29 8.69 -0.51
N TYR A 161 -6.40 9.25 -1.00
CA TYR A 161 -6.61 10.71 -0.97
C TYR A 161 -6.61 11.25 0.46
N GLN A 162 -7.27 10.56 1.39
CA GLN A 162 -7.32 11.00 2.78
C GLN A 162 -5.95 10.90 3.46
N SER A 163 -5.20 9.81 3.24
CA SER A 163 -3.81 9.68 3.71
C SER A 163 -2.90 10.75 3.12
N GLY A 164 -3.02 11.03 1.82
CA GLY A 164 -2.29 12.11 1.15
C GLY A 164 -2.62 13.47 1.77
N ARG A 165 -3.91 13.76 2.03
CA ARG A 165 -4.32 15.03 2.65
C ARG A 165 -3.76 15.21 4.05
N GLU A 166 -3.73 14.15 4.86
CA GLU A 166 -3.10 14.21 6.18
C GLU A 166 -1.59 14.46 6.08
N LEU A 167 -0.89 13.77 5.16
CA LEU A 167 0.53 14.05 4.90
C LEU A 167 0.72 15.49 4.43
N GLY A 168 -0.09 15.97 3.50
CA GLY A 168 0.01 17.33 2.98
C GLY A 168 -0.13 18.39 4.08
N MET A 169 -0.93 18.11 5.11
CA MET A 169 -1.13 19.01 6.25
C MET A 169 -0.01 18.96 7.29
N TYR A 170 0.47 17.76 7.64
CA TYR A 170 1.37 17.54 8.80
C TYR A 170 2.79 17.11 8.42
N GLY A 171 3.01 16.80 7.15
CA GLY A 171 4.29 16.37 6.62
C GLY A 171 5.22 17.52 6.26
N ALA A 172 6.20 17.22 5.41
CA ALA A 172 7.27 18.15 5.09
C ALA A 172 6.91 19.16 3.98
N ALA A 173 5.83 18.92 3.23
CA ALA A 173 5.44 19.74 2.09
C ALA A 173 5.23 21.23 2.46
N PRO A 174 4.50 21.62 3.53
CA PRO A 174 4.39 23.01 3.93
C PRO A 174 5.75 23.69 4.14
N TYR A 175 6.71 22.99 4.73
CA TYR A 175 8.06 23.49 4.91
C TYR A 175 8.78 23.67 3.56
N TYR A 176 8.72 22.67 2.66
CA TYR A 176 9.31 22.78 1.32
C TYR A 176 8.78 23.97 0.54
N LEU A 177 7.47 24.24 0.61
CA LEU A 177 6.86 25.36 -0.07
C LEU A 177 7.43 26.70 0.43
N THR A 178 7.67 26.83 1.73
CA THR A 178 8.31 28.04 2.30
C THR A 178 9.79 28.18 1.92
N VAL A 179 10.50 27.07 1.72
CA VAL A 179 11.90 27.06 1.26
C VAL A 179 11.98 27.43 -0.22
N LEU A 180 11.09 26.86 -1.06
CA LEU A 180 11.03 27.10 -2.50
C LEU A 180 10.53 28.50 -2.82
N ASN A 181 9.51 28.97 -2.09
CA ASN A 181 8.94 30.30 -2.23
C ASN A 181 8.66 30.94 -0.85
N PRO A 182 9.61 31.73 -0.31
CA PRO A 182 9.45 32.41 0.98
C PRO A 182 8.25 33.35 1.04
N LYS A 183 7.73 33.82 -0.10
CA LYS A 183 6.56 34.69 -0.15
C LYS A 183 5.30 34.03 0.40
N VAL A 184 5.18 32.71 0.36
CA VAL A 184 4.00 31.99 0.85
C VAL A 184 3.69 32.36 2.31
N GLY A 185 4.71 32.47 3.16
CA GLY A 185 4.55 32.88 4.56
C GLY A 185 4.49 34.39 4.79
N ALA A 186 4.89 35.20 3.81
CA ALA A 186 5.10 36.64 3.97
C ALA A 186 3.98 37.52 3.39
N VAL A 187 3.15 36.98 2.49
CA VAL A 187 2.06 37.72 1.85
C VAL A 187 0.77 37.68 2.64
N LYS A 188 -0.15 38.58 2.27
CA LYS A 188 -1.51 38.63 2.82
C LYS A 188 -2.32 37.39 2.40
N PRO A 189 -3.35 37.00 3.16
CA PRO A 189 -4.16 35.82 2.87
C PRO A 189 -4.77 35.79 1.44
N GLU A 190 -5.06 36.94 0.84
CA GLU A 190 -5.65 37.01 -0.50
C GLU A 190 -4.66 36.63 -1.61
N GLU A 191 -3.38 36.91 -1.41
CA GLU A 191 -2.30 36.62 -2.36
C GLU A 191 -1.66 35.24 -2.11
N ARG A 192 -1.86 34.69 -0.90
CA ARG A 192 -1.20 33.47 -0.45
C ARG A 192 -1.50 32.25 -1.32
N PHE A 193 -2.72 32.15 -1.86
CA PHE A 193 -3.09 31.02 -2.73
C PHE A 193 -2.23 30.98 -4.00
N GLN A 194 -2.03 32.12 -4.65
CA GLN A 194 -1.18 32.21 -5.83
C GLN A 194 0.28 31.83 -5.51
N GLU A 195 0.83 32.35 -4.41
CA GLU A 195 2.22 32.04 -4.01
C GLU A 195 2.38 30.55 -3.65
N THR A 196 1.38 29.93 -3.01
CA THR A 196 1.32 28.49 -2.74
C THR A 196 1.33 27.69 -4.04
N LEU A 197 0.57 28.09 -5.06
CA LEU A 197 0.56 27.41 -6.36
C LEU A 197 1.91 27.52 -7.09
N ILE A 198 2.57 28.69 -7.01
CA ILE A 198 3.92 28.87 -7.56
C ILE A 198 4.91 27.91 -6.87
N ALA A 199 4.82 27.79 -5.54
CA ALA A 199 5.66 26.90 -4.77
C ALA A 199 5.40 25.41 -5.10
N LEU A 200 4.13 25.02 -5.27
CA LEU A 200 3.75 23.69 -5.72
C LEU A 200 4.28 23.40 -7.14
N ALA A 201 4.15 24.36 -8.07
CA ALA A 201 4.69 24.21 -9.42
C ALA A 201 6.22 24.04 -9.42
N GLN A 202 6.92 24.69 -8.50
CA GLN A 202 8.37 24.49 -8.29
C GLN A 202 8.69 23.12 -7.69
N LEU A 203 7.91 22.66 -6.70
CA LEU A 203 8.08 21.37 -6.03
C LEU A 203 7.93 20.20 -7.01
N TYR A 204 6.89 20.26 -7.86
CA TYR A 204 6.62 19.28 -8.92
C TYR A 204 7.35 19.57 -10.24
N SER A 205 8.29 20.50 -10.24
CA SER A 205 9.24 20.69 -11.34
C SER A 205 10.63 20.26 -10.90
N ARG A 206 11.49 20.00 -11.89
CA ARG A 206 12.91 19.80 -11.62
C ARG A 206 13.49 20.99 -10.85
N ASN A 207 13.90 20.75 -9.62
CA ASN A 207 14.54 21.74 -8.77
C ASN A 207 15.64 21.06 -7.92
N ASN A 208 16.71 21.80 -7.64
CA ASN A 208 17.87 21.28 -6.88
C ASN A 208 17.85 21.71 -5.41
N ILE A 209 16.83 22.46 -4.98
CA ILE A 209 16.70 22.93 -3.59
C ILE A 209 15.99 21.87 -2.75
N VAL A 210 14.92 21.30 -3.31
CA VAL A 210 14.16 20.19 -2.73
C VAL A 210 14.10 19.07 -3.79
N PRO A 211 15.21 18.35 -4.05
CA PRO A 211 15.34 17.36 -5.11
C PRO A 211 14.57 16.04 -4.86
N LEU A 212 13.24 16.09 -4.69
CA LEU A 212 12.42 14.88 -4.54
C LEU A 212 12.27 14.08 -5.83
N TYR A 213 12.38 14.77 -6.98
CA TYR A 213 12.18 14.24 -8.35
C TYR A 213 10.84 13.52 -8.55
N GLN A 214 9.77 14.00 -7.90
CA GLN A 214 8.43 13.43 -8.04
C GLN A 214 7.86 13.58 -9.46
N ALA A 215 8.24 14.63 -10.18
CA ALA A 215 7.80 14.85 -11.56
C ALA A 215 8.87 15.63 -12.34
N THR A 216 8.71 15.70 -13.66
CA THR A 216 9.67 16.41 -14.54
C THR A 216 9.39 17.91 -14.60
N HIS A 217 8.11 18.27 -14.66
CA HIS A 217 7.64 19.63 -14.83
C HIS A 217 6.22 19.79 -14.29
N CYS A 218 5.91 20.98 -13.78
CA CYS A 218 4.58 21.39 -13.42
C CYS A 218 4.29 22.83 -13.88
N ASP A 219 3.12 23.05 -14.48
CA ASP A 219 2.63 24.37 -14.86
C ASP A 219 1.25 24.68 -14.24
N ILE A 220 1.00 25.97 -14.02
CA ILE A 220 -0.30 26.48 -13.57
C ILE A 220 -1.12 26.80 -14.81
N ALA A 221 -1.97 25.86 -15.22
CA ALA A 221 -2.77 25.97 -16.43
C ALA A 221 -3.89 27.01 -16.32
N LYS A 222 -4.44 27.18 -15.12
CA LYS A 222 -5.53 28.12 -14.84
C LYS A 222 -5.43 28.63 -13.41
N LEU A 223 -5.74 29.91 -13.19
CA LEU A 223 -5.92 30.50 -11.87
C LEU A 223 -7.02 31.57 -11.94
N GLU A 224 -8.11 31.35 -11.21
CA GLU A 224 -9.24 32.27 -11.09
C GLU A 224 -9.72 32.32 -9.63
N GLY A 225 -9.40 33.40 -8.92
CA GLY A 225 -9.74 33.54 -7.50
C GLY A 225 -9.13 32.41 -6.66
N TYR A 226 -9.98 31.61 -6.03
CA TYR A 226 -9.61 30.46 -5.19
C TYR A 226 -9.75 29.11 -5.92
N THR A 227 -9.74 29.15 -7.25
CA THR A 227 -9.73 27.97 -8.11
C THR A 227 -8.50 27.98 -8.99
N ALA A 228 -7.89 26.81 -9.19
CA ALA A 228 -6.71 26.66 -10.03
C ALA A 228 -6.66 25.28 -10.69
N THR A 229 -5.85 25.17 -11.73
CA THR A 229 -5.54 23.89 -12.37
C THR A 229 -4.03 23.75 -12.49
N LEU A 230 -3.48 22.64 -12.00
CA LEU A 230 -2.08 22.27 -12.15
C LEU A 230 -1.95 21.15 -13.18
N ARG A 231 -0.97 21.25 -14.07
CA ARG A 231 -0.55 20.16 -14.96
C ARG A 231 0.79 19.64 -14.52
N ILE A 232 0.87 18.36 -14.23
CA ILE A 232 2.10 17.69 -13.79
C ILE A 232 2.48 16.63 -14.82
N TYR A 233 3.67 16.77 -15.38
CA TYR A 233 4.20 15.89 -16.43
C TYR A 233 5.14 14.85 -15.84
N GLU A 234 4.97 13.60 -16.27
CA GLU A 234 5.78 12.46 -15.81
C GLU A 234 5.84 12.33 -14.28
N LEU A 235 4.67 12.49 -13.65
CA LEU A 235 4.49 12.25 -12.23
C LEU A 235 4.88 10.80 -11.93
N ALA A 236 5.70 10.59 -10.90
CA ALA A 236 6.30 9.30 -10.57
C ALA A 236 5.27 8.18 -10.44
N ASN A 237 4.06 8.51 -9.98
CA ASN A 237 2.99 7.53 -9.82
C ASN A 237 2.45 7.02 -11.17
N SER A 238 2.35 7.88 -12.18
CA SER A 238 1.69 7.57 -13.45
C SER A 238 2.65 7.45 -14.64
N ALA A 239 3.94 7.76 -14.47
CA ALA A 239 4.95 7.65 -15.53
C ALA A 239 5.00 6.22 -16.12
N GLY A 240 4.87 6.09 -17.44
CA GLY A 240 4.80 4.79 -18.12
C GLY A 240 3.57 3.92 -17.79
N ALA A 241 2.56 4.45 -17.09
CA ALA A 241 1.30 3.76 -16.87
C ALA A 241 0.56 3.57 -18.19
N ILE A 242 -0.09 2.41 -18.34
CA ILE A 242 -1.03 2.17 -19.43
C ILE A 242 -2.42 2.73 -19.08
N ASN A 243 -3.26 2.86 -20.09
CA ASN A 243 -4.64 3.30 -19.91
C ASN A 243 -5.47 2.16 -19.30
N ILE A 244 -6.05 2.39 -18.14
CA ILE A 244 -6.97 1.47 -17.44
C ILE A 244 -8.37 2.07 -17.28
N SER A 245 -8.63 3.23 -17.89
CA SER A 245 -9.88 3.99 -17.75
C SER A 245 -10.22 4.39 -16.31
N GLU A 246 -9.21 4.47 -15.44
CA GLU A 246 -9.29 5.00 -14.07
C GLU A 246 -8.12 5.97 -13.80
N PRO A 247 -8.33 7.05 -13.04
CA PRO A 247 -7.26 7.87 -12.51
C PRO A 247 -6.38 7.09 -11.52
N LEU A 248 -5.14 7.53 -11.31
CA LEU A 248 -4.13 6.81 -10.52
C LEU A 248 -3.58 7.64 -9.36
N CYS A 249 -3.57 8.96 -9.46
CA CYS A 249 -2.78 9.85 -8.59
C CYS A 249 -3.61 10.43 -7.45
N HIS A 250 -4.45 9.59 -6.83
CA HIS A 250 -5.31 9.98 -5.71
C HIS A 250 -4.54 10.45 -4.49
N TYR A 251 -3.43 9.78 -4.17
CA TYR A 251 -2.55 10.19 -3.07
C TYR A 251 -2.01 11.61 -3.30
N THR A 252 -1.46 11.87 -4.50
CA THR A 252 -0.93 13.18 -4.90
C THR A 252 -2.02 14.26 -4.86
N ALA A 253 -3.24 13.97 -5.33
CA ALA A 253 -4.36 14.89 -5.19
C ALA A 253 -4.64 15.23 -3.72
N GLY A 254 -4.63 14.21 -2.85
CA GLY A 254 -4.74 14.38 -1.40
C GLY A 254 -3.64 15.26 -0.83
N GLU A 255 -2.39 14.97 -1.15
CA GLU A 255 -1.21 15.72 -0.70
C GLU A 255 -1.30 17.19 -1.09
N ILE A 256 -1.64 17.49 -2.35
CA ILE A 256 -1.86 18.87 -2.81
C ILE A 256 -2.98 19.53 -2.00
N ALA A 257 -4.09 18.84 -1.77
CA ALA A 257 -5.20 19.38 -0.98
C ALA A 257 -4.75 19.75 0.44
N GLY A 258 -4.09 18.82 1.13
CA GLY A 258 -3.63 19.01 2.50
C GLY A 258 -2.59 20.11 2.64
N THR A 259 -1.68 20.20 1.66
CA THR A 259 -0.67 21.27 1.63
C THR A 259 -1.31 22.64 1.38
N VAL A 260 -2.27 22.74 0.46
CA VAL A 260 -3.04 23.98 0.26
C VAL A 260 -3.81 24.35 1.53
N GLU A 261 -4.44 23.38 2.19
CA GLU A 261 -5.15 23.60 3.45
C GLU A 261 -4.22 24.14 4.56
N ALA A 262 -3.02 23.57 4.70
CA ALA A 262 -2.04 24.03 5.69
C ALA A 262 -1.52 25.45 5.40
N MET A 263 -1.26 25.79 4.13
CA MET A 263 -0.74 27.11 3.78
C MET A 263 -1.81 28.20 3.89
N ILE A 264 -3.06 27.89 3.49
CA ILE A 264 -4.14 28.89 3.38
C ILE A 264 -5.00 28.96 4.63
N GLY A 265 -5.14 27.87 5.39
CA GLY A 265 -5.98 27.79 6.58
C GLY A 265 -7.47 27.59 6.31
N PHE A 266 -7.85 27.29 5.06
CA PHE A 266 -9.21 26.95 4.66
C PHE A 266 -9.25 25.58 4.00
N GLY A 267 -10.38 24.91 4.10
CA GLY A 267 -10.61 23.61 3.48
C GLY A 267 -10.43 23.66 1.95
N ALA A 268 -9.84 22.62 1.38
CA ALA A 268 -9.59 22.52 -0.06
C ALA A 268 -10.02 21.16 -0.61
N ARG A 269 -10.39 21.15 -1.89
CA ARG A 269 -10.64 19.95 -2.67
C ARG A 269 -9.71 19.94 -3.87
N VAL A 270 -9.16 18.77 -4.16
CA VAL A 270 -8.37 18.54 -5.35
C VAL A 270 -8.93 17.32 -6.09
N ILE A 271 -9.16 17.47 -7.39
CA ILE A 271 -9.70 16.40 -8.25
C ILE A 271 -8.71 16.18 -9.39
N GLU A 272 -8.29 14.93 -9.60
CA GLU A 272 -7.55 14.55 -10.81
C GLU A 272 -8.54 14.46 -11.97
N ILE A 273 -8.41 15.36 -12.94
CA ILE A 273 -9.30 15.50 -14.10
C ILE A 273 -8.68 14.97 -15.41
N LYS A 274 -7.37 14.74 -15.43
CA LYS A 274 -6.66 14.02 -16.50
C LYS A 274 -5.59 13.15 -15.88
N CYS A 275 -5.33 11.99 -16.48
CA CYS A 275 -4.35 11.04 -15.99
C CYS A 275 -3.81 10.14 -17.10
N LYS A 276 -2.57 9.67 -16.97
CA LYS A 276 -2.04 8.62 -17.86
C LYS A 276 -2.87 7.32 -17.77
N GLY A 277 -3.45 7.03 -16.59
CA GLY A 277 -4.43 5.94 -16.41
C GLY A 277 -5.71 6.10 -17.22
N LEU A 278 -6.03 7.32 -17.69
CA LEU A 278 -7.11 7.63 -18.63
C LEU A 278 -6.62 7.73 -20.09
N GLY A 279 -5.33 7.52 -20.30
CA GLY A 279 -4.63 7.70 -21.57
C GLY A 279 -4.42 9.16 -21.95
N ASP A 280 -4.35 10.08 -20.98
CA ASP A 280 -3.87 11.44 -21.20
C ASP A 280 -2.34 11.50 -21.18
N ALA A 281 -1.76 12.57 -21.73
CA ALA A 281 -0.30 12.74 -21.78
C ALA A 281 0.32 13.13 -20.43
N TYR A 282 -0.48 13.66 -19.50
CA TYR A 282 -0.04 14.22 -18.23
C TYR A 282 -1.16 14.11 -17.17
N CYS A 283 -0.83 14.35 -15.91
CA CYS A 283 -1.82 14.44 -14.83
C CYS A 283 -2.27 15.89 -14.66
N GLU A 284 -3.58 16.13 -14.58
CA GLU A 284 -4.15 17.47 -14.40
C GLU A 284 -5.03 17.50 -13.15
N PHE A 285 -4.77 18.44 -12.25
CA PHE A 285 -5.44 18.54 -10.96
C PHE A 285 -6.19 19.86 -10.85
N GLU A 286 -7.51 19.79 -10.68
CA GLU A 286 -8.35 20.93 -10.35
C GLU A 286 -8.34 21.15 -8.83
N ILE A 287 -8.05 22.38 -8.40
CA ILE A 287 -7.94 22.78 -7.00
C ILE A 287 -9.02 23.83 -6.72
N GLU A 288 -9.79 23.62 -5.65
CA GLU A 288 -10.81 24.56 -5.18
C GLU A 288 -10.67 24.78 -3.67
N VAL A 289 -10.52 26.03 -3.25
CA VAL A 289 -10.44 26.42 -1.83
C VAL A 289 -11.78 26.99 -1.37
N PHE A 290 -12.31 26.44 -0.27
CA PHE A 290 -13.59 26.82 0.32
C PHE A 290 -13.37 27.74 1.51
N GLN A 291 -13.36 29.05 1.25
CA GLN A 291 -13.20 30.04 2.31
C GLN A 291 -14.23 29.85 3.44
N GLY A 292 -13.77 29.92 4.69
CA GLY A 292 -14.59 29.73 5.89
C GLY A 292 -14.90 28.26 6.24
N LYS A 293 -14.58 27.29 5.39
CA LYS A 293 -14.59 25.87 5.79
C LYS A 293 -13.27 25.52 6.46
N GLU A 294 -13.35 24.69 7.50
CA GLU A 294 -12.17 24.22 8.20
C GLU A 294 -11.35 23.22 7.35
N PRO A 295 -10.00 23.26 7.45
CA PRO A 295 -9.10 22.25 6.89
C PRO A 295 -9.50 20.81 7.23
N GLY A 296 -9.48 19.95 6.21
CA GLY A 296 -9.77 18.54 6.32
C GLY A 296 -11.27 18.20 6.36
N ASN A 297 -12.17 19.19 6.26
CA ASN A 297 -13.61 18.96 6.34
C ASN A 297 -14.33 19.07 4.98
N VAL A 298 -13.56 19.17 3.89
CA VAL A 298 -14.11 19.12 2.53
C VAL A 298 -14.15 17.67 2.05
N ALA A 299 -15.29 17.27 1.49
CA ALA A 299 -15.49 15.92 1.00
C ALA A 299 -14.61 15.63 -0.23
N TYR A 300 -14.06 14.42 -0.26
CA TYR A 300 -13.39 13.86 -1.43
C TYR A 300 -14.38 13.72 -2.59
N ARG A 301 -13.88 13.91 -3.82
CA ARG A 301 -14.64 13.70 -5.05
C ARG A 301 -13.71 13.18 -6.13
N THR A 302 -14.14 12.15 -6.85
CA THR A 302 -13.51 11.71 -8.10
C THR A 302 -14.18 12.35 -9.30
N MET A 303 -13.46 12.38 -10.41
CA MET A 303 -14.09 12.66 -11.70
C MET A 303 -15.00 11.49 -12.06
N GLU A 304 -16.28 11.77 -12.32
CA GLU A 304 -17.20 10.79 -12.88
C GLU A 304 -16.90 10.62 -14.37
N ILE A 305 -16.49 9.42 -14.75
CA ILE A 305 -16.23 9.05 -16.15
C ILE A 305 -17.43 8.26 -16.65
N LYS A 306 -18.11 8.80 -17.65
CA LYS A 306 -19.21 8.06 -18.28
C LYS A 306 -18.66 6.87 -19.05
N GLU A 307 -19.38 5.75 -19.06
CA GLU A 307 -18.99 4.55 -19.82
C GLU A 307 -18.80 4.80 -21.32
N GLU A 308 -19.53 5.76 -21.89
CA GLU A 308 -19.38 6.16 -23.29
C GLU A 308 -18.00 6.77 -23.61
N ASP A 309 -17.38 7.42 -22.62
CA ASP A 309 -16.10 8.12 -22.71
C ASP A 309 -14.91 7.24 -22.34
N LYS A 310 -15.15 6.06 -21.73
CA LYS A 310 -14.09 5.09 -21.46
C LYS A 310 -13.53 4.53 -22.76
N LYS A 311 -12.22 4.66 -22.91
CA LYS A 311 -11.48 4.10 -24.06
C LYS A 311 -11.48 2.57 -24.04
N ILE A 312 -11.50 1.98 -22.84
CA ILE A 312 -11.64 0.54 -22.63
C ILE A 312 -13.05 0.28 -22.08
N LYS A 313 -13.87 -0.41 -22.86
CA LYS A 313 -15.29 -0.63 -22.55
C LYS A 313 -15.51 -2.02 -21.97
N PHE A 314 -16.24 -2.05 -20.86
CA PHE A 314 -16.77 -3.30 -20.34
C PHE A 314 -17.90 -3.81 -21.24
N LEU A 315 -17.73 -5.01 -21.80
CA LEU A 315 -18.68 -5.59 -22.76
C LEU A 315 -19.81 -6.38 -22.09
N GLY A 316 -19.75 -6.59 -20.77
CA GLY A 316 -20.82 -7.22 -19.98
C GLY A 316 -20.78 -8.76 -19.90
N ASP A 317 -19.72 -9.38 -20.42
CA ASP A 317 -19.60 -10.86 -20.47
C ASP A 317 -19.21 -11.49 -19.12
N PHE A 318 -18.74 -10.69 -18.16
CA PHE A 318 -18.31 -11.09 -16.81
C PHE A 318 -18.90 -10.14 -15.75
N PRO A 319 -18.83 -10.43 -14.44
CA PRO A 319 -19.09 -9.43 -13.40
C PRO A 319 -18.15 -8.22 -13.50
N ALA A 320 -18.65 -7.01 -13.23
CA ALA A 320 -17.86 -5.77 -13.37
C ALA A 320 -16.62 -5.73 -12.45
N GLU A 321 -16.71 -6.32 -11.26
CA GLU A 321 -15.62 -6.44 -10.29
C GLU A 321 -14.49 -7.33 -10.84
N GLU A 322 -14.84 -8.49 -11.41
CA GLU A 322 -13.88 -9.41 -12.01
C GLU A 322 -13.16 -8.78 -13.20
N TYR A 323 -13.89 -8.02 -14.01
CA TYR A 323 -13.32 -7.26 -15.12
C TYR A 323 -12.34 -6.18 -14.64
N ARG A 324 -12.71 -5.39 -13.62
CA ARG A 324 -11.81 -4.40 -13.02
C ARG A 324 -10.54 -5.07 -12.51
N ARG A 325 -10.68 -6.20 -11.81
CA ARG A 325 -9.53 -6.97 -11.30
C ARG A 325 -8.57 -7.40 -12.41
N GLN A 326 -9.09 -7.95 -13.51
CA GLN A 326 -8.29 -8.34 -14.66
C GLN A 326 -7.53 -7.14 -15.27
N LEU A 327 -8.20 -6.00 -15.44
CA LEU A 327 -7.55 -4.77 -15.91
C LEU A 327 -6.39 -4.35 -15.00
N PHE A 328 -6.57 -4.43 -13.69
CA PHE A 328 -5.50 -4.11 -12.73
C PHE A 328 -4.34 -5.11 -12.78
N TYR A 329 -4.60 -6.39 -13.06
CA TYR A 329 -3.55 -7.40 -13.24
C TYR A 329 -2.71 -7.13 -14.49
N GLU A 330 -3.36 -6.84 -15.62
CA GLU A 330 -2.66 -6.42 -16.84
C GLU A 330 -1.86 -5.13 -16.61
N PHE A 331 -2.45 -4.17 -15.89
CA PHE A 331 -1.80 -2.92 -15.55
C PHE A 331 -0.56 -3.07 -14.68
N ILE A 332 -0.63 -3.89 -13.63
CA ILE A 332 0.52 -4.21 -12.78
C ILE A 332 1.60 -4.90 -13.62
N HIS A 333 1.22 -5.84 -14.48
CA HIS A 333 2.15 -6.54 -15.35
C HIS A 333 2.90 -5.58 -16.30
N GLU A 334 2.16 -4.81 -17.10
CA GLU A 334 2.72 -3.91 -18.11
C GLU A 334 3.57 -2.79 -17.49
N THR A 335 3.03 -2.10 -16.48
CA THR A 335 3.76 -1.02 -15.80
C THR A 335 5.05 -1.54 -15.19
N THR A 336 5.03 -2.75 -14.65
CA THR A 336 6.24 -3.30 -14.06
C THR A 336 7.23 -3.80 -15.11
N GLN A 337 6.76 -4.27 -16.26
CA GLN A 337 7.61 -4.59 -17.39
C GLN A 337 8.32 -3.33 -17.92
N HIS A 338 7.61 -2.21 -18.06
CA HIS A 338 8.23 -0.92 -18.39
C HIS A 338 9.27 -0.50 -17.35
N GLY A 339 8.95 -0.66 -16.06
CA GLY A 339 9.90 -0.45 -14.96
C GLY A 339 11.16 -1.31 -15.07
N TYR A 340 11.00 -2.58 -15.44
CA TYR A 340 12.12 -3.51 -15.62
C TYR A 340 12.98 -3.16 -16.84
N ASN A 341 12.36 -2.73 -17.94
CA ASN A 341 13.07 -2.21 -19.11
C ASN A 341 13.89 -0.95 -18.77
N SER A 342 13.32 -0.07 -17.95
CA SER A 342 14.01 1.11 -17.40
C SER A 342 15.21 0.77 -16.53
N LEU A 343 15.07 -0.20 -15.63
CA LEU A 343 16.19 -0.69 -14.84
C LEU A 343 17.33 -1.24 -15.71
N LYS A 344 16.99 -1.89 -16.83
CA LYS A 344 17.95 -2.39 -17.82
C LYS A 344 18.48 -1.32 -18.78
N MET A 345 18.05 -0.07 -18.65
CA MET A 345 18.38 1.05 -19.53
C MET A 345 18.01 0.79 -21.01
N THR A 346 17.02 -0.07 -21.26
CA THR A 346 16.54 -0.34 -22.63
C THR A 346 15.50 0.69 -23.07
N GLU A 347 14.70 1.20 -22.13
CA GLU A 347 13.65 2.20 -22.35
C GLU A 347 13.58 3.11 -21.13
N SER A 348 13.46 4.42 -21.29
CA SER A 348 13.31 5.33 -20.14
C SER A 348 11.84 5.62 -19.87
N LEU A 349 11.44 5.62 -18.60
CA LEU A 349 10.07 6.00 -18.21
C LEU A 349 9.90 7.53 -18.23
N ARG A 350 10.94 8.27 -17.87
CA ARG A 350 10.95 9.74 -17.79
C ARG A 350 12.20 10.32 -18.47
N PRO A 351 12.10 11.46 -19.17
CA PRO A 351 13.24 12.04 -19.87
C PRO A 351 14.42 12.39 -18.93
N ASN A 352 15.66 12.14 -19.39
CA ASN A 352 16.95 12.53 -18.78
C ASN A 352 17.34 11.83 -17.46
N ASP A 353 17.45 10.50 -17.44
CA ASP A 353 17.90 9.68 -16.29
C ASP A 353 17.08 9.89 -15.00
N GLN A 354 15.84 10.37 -15.15
CA GLN A 354 14.99 10.74 -14.02
C GLN A 354 14.21 9.56 -13.47
N ASP A 355 14.52 8.30 -13.73
CA ASP A 355 13.68 7.19 -13.26
C ASP A 355 13.86 6.86 -11.77
N TYR A 356 14.41 7.80 -10.99
CA TYR A 356 14.60 7.71 -9.54
C TYR A 356 13.85 8.83 -8.80
N VAL A 357 13.33 8.49 -7.63
CA VAL A 357 12.71 9.41 -6.66
C VAL A 357 13.40 9.29 -5.31
N HIS A 358 13.33 10.35 -4.51
CA HIS A 358 13.79 10.27 -3.13
C HIS A 358 12.92 9.28 -2.33
N ILE A 359 13.53 8.47 -1.44
CA ILE A 359 12.81 7.43 -0.68
C ILE A 359 11.68 7.99 0.19
N SER A 360 11.78 9.24 0.62
CA SER A 360 10.73 9.86 1.43
C SER A 360 9.39 9.89 0.73
N SER A 361 9.35 10.00 -0.62
CA SER A 361 8.09 9.94 -1.36
C SER A 361 7.37 8.61 -1.12
N LEU A 362 8.12 7.51 -1.10
CA LEU A 362 7.59 6.17 -0.83
C LEU A 362 7.27 5.96 0.66
N GLN A 363 8.19 6.35 1.54
CA GLN A 363 8.05 6.18 2.99
C GLN A 363 6.86 6.96 3.55
N GLN A 364 6.75 8.25 3.19
CA GLN A 364 5.66 9.10 3.66
C GLN A 364 4.30 8.54 3.22
N GLN A 365 4.22 7.95 2.03
CA GLN A 365 3.02 7.29 1.53
C GLN A 365 2.63 6.07 2.33
N ILE A 366 3.53 5.08 2.43
CA ILE A 366 3.26 3.83 3.15
C ILE A 366 2.93 4.12 4.61
N ILE A 367 3.68 5.00 5.24
CA ILE A 367 3.56 5.25 6.67
C ILE A 367 2.34 6.12 6.98
N SER A 368 2.00 7.11 6.13
CA SER A 368 0.74 7.86 6.27
C SER A 368 -0.48 6.97 6.08
N LEU A 369 -0.40 5.95 5.24
CA LEU A 369 -1.45 4.94 5.10
C LEU A 369 -1.47 4.02 6.33
N LYS A 370 -0.33 3.45 6.73
CA LYS A 370 -0.22 2.52 7.86
C LYS A 370 -0.83 3.09 9.15
N PHE A 371 -0.47 4.33 9.50
CA PHE A 371 -0.96 4.94 10.73
C PHE A 371 -2.36 5.53 10.62
N ARG A 372 -2.97 5.54 9.42
CA ARG A 372 -4.34 5.99 9.26
C ARG A 372 -5.29 5.10 10.06
N ASP A 373 -5.17 3.80 10.00
CA ASP A 373 -6.05 2.90 10.75
C ASP A 373 -5.27 1.62 11.10
N LYS A 374 -5.61 0.98 12.22
CA LYS A 374 -4.95 -0.27 12.64
C LYS A 374 -5.01 -1.36 11.56
N PHE A 375 -6.05 -1.39 10.74
CA PHE A 375 -6.20 -2.35 9.64
C PHE A 375 -5.36 -2.01 8.39
N CYS A 376 -4.81 -0.81 8.26
CA CYS A 376 -4.03 -0.41 7.08
C CYS A 376 -2.73 -1.21 6.92
N GLY A 377 -2.14 -1.71 8.00
CA GLY A 377 -0.98 -2.62 7.92
C GLY A 377 -1.34 -3.91 7.17
N ALA A 378 -2.53 -4.47 7.45
CA ALA A 378 -3.01 -5.65 6.75
C ALA A 378 -3.40 -5.37 5.29
N LEU A 379 -3.88 -4.17 4.99
CA LEU A 379 -4.10 -3.73 3.60
C LEU A 379 -2.78 -3.68 2.82
N LEU A 380 -1.74 -3.07 3.41
CA LEU A 380 -0.39 -3.03 2.84
C LEU A 380 0.18 -4.44 2.62
N TYR A 381 0.01 -5.33 3.60
CA TYR A 381 0.39 -6.74 3.45
C TYR A 381 -0.36 -7.43 2.30
N SER A 382 -1.68 -7.23 2.19
CA SER A 382 -2.47 -7.81 1.12
C SER A 382 -2.00 -7.32 -0.26
N ALA A 383 -1.76 -6.02 -0.41
CA ALA A 383 -1.23 -5.44 -1.64
C ALA A 383 0.16 -6.02 -1.98
N GLY A 384 1.03 -6.15 -0.98
CA GLY A 384 2.34 -6.77 -1.13
C GLY A 384 2.23 -8.22 -1.59
N ARG A 385 1.34 -9.01 -0.97
CA ARG A 385 1.12 -10.41 -1.29
C ARG A 385 0.65 -10.60 -2.73
N GLU A 386 -0.35 -9.82 -3.16
CA GLU A 386 -0.80 -9.85 -4.55
C GLU A 386 0.37 -9.58 -5.50
N LEU A 387 1.13 -8.51 -5.28
CA LEU A 387 2.31 -8.21 -6.09
C LEU A 387 3.38 -9.32 -6.04
N GLY A 388 3.53 -10.00 -4.91
CA GLY A 388 4.42 -11.15 -4.79
C GLY A 388 4.02 -12.29 -5.73
N VAL A 389 2.72 -12.53 -5.89
CA VAL A 389 2.16 -13.58 -6.75
C VAL A 389 2.17 -13.17 -8.23
N ILE A 390 1.59 -12.02 -8.56
CA ILE A 390 1.36 -11.60 -9.96
C ILE A 390 2.47 -10.70 -10.52
N GLY A 391 3.30 -10.14 -9.66
CA GLY A 391 4.30 -9.15 -10.05
C GLY A 391 5.43 -9.72 -10.91
N PRO A 392 6.34 -8.83 -11.37
CA PRO A 392 7.37 -9.15 -12.36
C PRO A 392 8.37 -10.18 -11.84
N ALA A 393 9.31 -10.60 -12.70
CA ALA A 393 10.48 -11.38 -12.30
C ALA A 393 10.18 -12.76 -11.67
N LYS A 394 8.96 -13.29 -11.80
CA LYS A 394 8.65 -14.70 -11.49
C LYS A 394 9.53 -15.67 -12.29
N ASN A 395 9.86 -15.31 -13.54
CA ASN A 395 10.77 -16.09 -14.39
C ASN A 395 12.15 -16.25 -13.76
N LEU A 396 12.65 -15.23 -13.07
CA LEU A 396 13.94 -15.33 -12.36
C LEU A 396 13.87 -16.38 -11.24
N ILE A 397 12.74 -16.48 -10.52
CA ILE A 397 12.56 -17.53 -9.52
C ILE A 397 12.57 -18.91 -10.17
N TYR A 398 11.88 -19.09 -11.31
CA TYR A 398 11.90 -20.35 -12.06
C TYR A 398 13.29 -20.69 -12.61
N ASP A 399 14.07 -19.71 -13.05
CA ASP A 399 15.45 -19.91 -13.50
C ASP A 399 16.35 -20.36 -12.33
N LEU A 400 16.18 -19.77 -11.14
CA LEU A 400 16.90 -20.17 -9.92
C LEU A 400 16.52 -21.59 -9.49
N LEU A 401 15.23 -21.93 -9.49
CA LEU A 401 14.73 -23.28 -9.21
C LEU A 401 15.34 -24.32 -10.15
N ALA A 402 15.39 -24.02 -11.45
CA ALA A 402 15.98 -24.88 -12.45
C ALA A 402 17.50 -25.07 -12.25
N ALA A 403 18.20 -24.00 -11.85
CA ALA A 403 19.63 -24.07 -11.53
C ALA A 403 19.92 -24.95 -10.30
N GLU A 404 19.05 -24.93 -9.30
CA GLU A 404 19.15 -25.78 -8.11
C GLU A 404 18.61 -27.20 -8.31
N LYS A 405 17.96 -27.49 -9.45
CA LYS A 405 17.24 -28.75 -9.71
C LYS A 405 16.17 -29.02 -8.65
N ALA A 406 15.54 -27.96 -8.15
CA ALA A 406 14.42 -28.06 -7.21
C ALA A 406 13.15 -28.45 -7.96
N GLU A 407 12.42 -29.43 -7.45
CA GLU A 407 11.08 -29.77 -7.93
C GLU A 407 10.05 -28.93 -7.19
N LEU A 408 9.00 -28.50 -7.91
CA LEU A 408 7.88 -27.77 -7.33
C LEU A 408 6.74 -28.75 -7.00
N PRO A 409 6.03 -28.57 -5.87
CA PRO A 409 6.29 -27.59 -4.81
C PRO A 409 7.50 -27.96 -3.93
N ILE A 410 8.14 -26.96 -3.33
CA ILE A 410 9.20 -27.13 -2.33
C ILE A 410 8.56 -27.41 -0.96
N ASP A 411 8.97 -28.51 -0.32
CA ASP A 411 8.52 -28.85 1.04
C ASP A 411 9.35 -28.19 2.15
N SER A 412 10.64 -27.93 1.87
CA SER A 412 11.57 -27.36 2.85
C SER A 412 11.51 -25.83 2.87
N LEU A 413 11.12 -25.27 4.02
CA LEU A 413 11.09 -23.82 4.21
C LEU A 413 12.49 -23.19 4.07
N LYS A 414 13.52 -23.89 4.55
CA LYS A 414 14.93 -23.48 4.42
C LYS A 414 15.36 -23.37 2.96
N GLN A 415 15.02 -24.35 2.13
CA GLN A 415 15.33 -24.29 0.70
C GLN A 415 14.59 -23.14 0.01
N ALA A 416 13.28 -22.99 0.28
CA ALA A 416 12.48 -21.93 -0.31
C ALA A 416 13.01 -20.53 0.06
N THR A 417 13.35 -20.31 1.33
CA THR A 417 13.89 -19.02 1.81
C THR A 417 15.27 -18.71 1.23
N GLU A 418 16.10 -19.71 1.01
CA GLU A 418 17.39 -19.54 0.34
C GLU A 418 17.24 -19.14 -1.14
N ILE A 419 16.27 -19.73 -1.86
CA ILE A 419 15.93 -19.30 -3.22
C ILE A 419 15.43 -17.84 -3.23
N ILE A 420 14.60 -17.47 -2.26
CA ILE A 420 14.16 -16.06 -2.11
C ILE A 420 15.34 -15.15 -1.80
N ARG A 421 16.32 -15.57 -0.99
CA ARG A 421 17.56 -14.82 -0.76
C ARG A 421 18.31 -14.60 -2.07
N GLN A 422 18.49 -15.65 -2.87
CA GLN A 422 19.15 -15.54 -4.17
C GLN A 422 18.39 -14.61 -5.13
N TYR A 423 17.07 -14.69 -5.14
CA TYR A 423 16.21 -13.78 -5.88
C TYR A 423 16.43 -12.33 -5.43
N LEU A 424 16.30 -12.03 -4.14
CA LEU A 424 16.44 -10.67 -3.61
C LEU A 424 17.85 -10.09 -3.77
N THR A 425 18.87 -10.96 -3.82
CA THR A 425 20.28 -10.58 -4.02
C THR A 425 20.74 -10.68 -5.47
N HIS A 426 19.84 -11.03 -6.40
CA HIS A 426 20.16 -11.07 -7.81
C HIS A 426 20.50 -9.64 -8.32
N PRO A 427 21.51 -9.46 -9.18
CA PRO A 427 21.92 -8.13 -9.66
C PRO A 427 20.78 -7.28 -10.21
N THR A 428 19.80 -7.89 -10.90
CA THR A 428 18.64 -7.15 -11.43
C THR A 428 17.72 -6.59 -10.34
N ASN A 429 17.67 -7.22 -9.17
CA ASN A 429 16.88 -6.76 -8.03
C ASN A 429 17.62 -5.74 -7.15
N TYR A 430 18.91 -5.50 -7.43
CA TYR A 430 19.66 -4.38 -6.86
C TYR A 430 19.56 -3.08 -7.67
N LEU A 431 19.27 -3.16 -8.97
CA LEU A 431 19.09 -1.99 -9.84
C LEU A 431 18.05 -0.98 -9.30
N PRO A 432 16.91 -1.42 -8.71
CA PRO A 432 15.93 -0.50 -8.13
C PRO A 432 16.44 0.26 -6.91
N ARG A 433 17.49 -0.24 -6.24
CA ARG A 433 17.97 0.25 -4.93
C ARG A 433 16.89 0.21 -3.84
N ALA A 434 16.07 -0.86 -3.82
CA ALA A 434 15.05 -1.05 -2.80
C ALA A 434 15.65 -1.47 -1.44
N HIS A 435 16.78 -2.18 -1.45
CA HIS A 435 17.50 -2.66 -0.27
C HIS A 435 18.98 -2.95 -0.60
N SER A 436 19.83 -3.09 0.43
CA SER A 436 21.28 -3.21 0.28
C SER A 436 21.79 -4.64 0.41
N PHE A 437 21.46 -5.33 1.50
CA PHE A 437 21.84 -6.73 1.70
C PHE A 437 20.74 -7.52 2.41
N VAL A 438 20.76 -8.83 2.17
CA VAL A 438 19.76 -9.76 2.68
C VAL A 438 20.45 -10.95 3.34
N ASN A 439 20.07 -11.21 4.58
CA ASN A 439 20.50 -12.41 5.31
C ASN A 439 19.31 -13.35 5.50
N VAL A 440 19.59 -14.65 5.53
CA VAL A 440 18.64 -15.68 5.98
C VAL A 440 19.21 -16.31 7.24
N LEU A 441 18.38 -16.48 8.26
CA LEU A 441 18.72 -17.12 9.53
C LEU A 441 17.74 -18.26 9.79
N ASP A 442 18.24 -19.33 10.41
CA ASP A 442 17.41 -20.44 10.89
C ASP A 442 16.60 -19.99 12.12
N GLY A 443 15.36 -20.48 12.26
CA GLY A 443 14.52 -20.30 13.45
C GLY A 443 14.80 -21.33 14.55
N GLU A 444 13.87 -21.45 15.50
CA GLU A 444 14.01 -22.43 16.59
C GLU A 444 13.83 -23.88 16.11
N ASP A 445 13.04 -24.08 15.05
CA ASP A 445 12.80 -25.37 14.38
C ASP A 445 12.82 -25.24 12.85
N GLU A 446 12.57 -26.35 12.15
CA GLU A 446 12.61 -26.41 10.67
C GLU A 446 11.42 -25.73 9.99
N ASP A 447 10.38 -25.37 10.75
CA ASP A 447 9.16 -24.74 10.26
C ASP A 447 9.21 -23.20 10.41
N GLU A 448 10.32 -22.67 10.91
CA GLU A 448 10.56 -21.24 11.11
C GLU A 448 11.88 -20.78 10.48
N MET A 449 11.83 -19.71 9.68
CA MET A 449 12.99 -19.07 9.08
C MET A 449 12.88 -17.55 9.20
N TYR A 450 14.01 -16.85 9.14
CA TYR A 450 14.04 -15.38 9.21
C TYR A 450 14.77 -14.80 8.01
N ILE A 451 14.18 -13.77 7.39
CA ILE A 451 14.84 -12.93 6.38
C ILE A 451 15.11 -11.55 6.98
N GLN A 452 16.37 -11.10 6.95
CA GLN A 452 16.73 -9.73 7.33
C GLN A 452 17.08 -8.93 6.09
N ILE A 453 16.41 -7.78 5.89
CA ILE A 453 16.64 -6.85 4.79
C ILE A 453 17.20 -5.54 5.35
N HIS A 454 18.36 -5.14 4.87
CA HIS A 454 19.05 -3.94 5.30
C HIS A 454 18.85 -2.78 4.32
N GLU A 455 18.83 -1.55 4.85
CA GLU A 455 18.54 -0.31 4.10
C GLU A 455 17.27 -0.39 3.22
N CYS A 456 16.23 -1.05 3.76
CA CYS A 456 14.93 -1.17 3.10
C CYS A 456 14.32 0.21 2.84
N ALA A 457 14.00 0.53 1.59
CA ALA A 457 13.47 1.83 1.17
C ALA A 457 12.18 2.21 1.92
N TYR A 458 11.38 1.23 2.37
CA TYR A 458 10.11 1.47 3.05
C TYR A 458 10.25 2.02 4.49
N ALA A 459 11.35 1.71 5.18
CA ALA A 459 11.49 2.03 6.61
C ALA A 459 12.84 2.64 7.01
N SER A 460 13.86 2.63 6.14
CA SER A 460 15.19 3.15 6.48
C SER A 460 15.13 4.53 7.09
N GLY A 461 15.77 4.70 8.24
CA GLY A 461 15.81 5.95 8.99
C GLY A 461 14.55 6.29 9.79
N ALA A 462 13.40 5.65 9.55
CA ALA A 462 12.13 5.91 10.24
C ALA A 462 12.13 5.34 11.67
N ASN A 463 13.04 5.84 12.52
CA ASN A 463 13.14 5.41 13.90
C ASN A 463 12.02 6.01 14.75
N LEU A 464 11.06 5.18 15.15
CA LEU A 464 9.97 5.58 16.02
C LEU A 464 10.29 5.40 17.50
N SER A 465 11.41 4.76 17.87
CA SER A 465 11.76 4.48 19.27
C SER A 465 11.94 5.73 20.13
N GLU A 466 12.15 6.90 19.51
CA GLU A 466 12.19 8.21 20.18
C GLU A 466 10.79 8.75 20.53
N THR A 467 9.74 8.03 20.15
CA THR A 467 8.34 8.39 20.37
C THR A 467 7.61 7.32 21.18
N ASN A 468 6.33 7.54 21.45
CA ASN A 468 5.48 6.54 22.11
C ASN A 468 5.08 5.39 21.16
N LEU A 469 5.59 5.38 19.93
CA LEU A 469 5.32 4.39 18.91
C LEU A 469 6.52 3.45 18.77
N ASN A 470 6.30 2.16 18.96
CA ASN A 470 7.32 1.13 18.80
C ASN A 470 6.72 0.03 17.91
N GLU A 471 6.57 0.34 16.62
CA GLU A 471 5.85 -0.50 15.67
C GLU A 471 6.70 -0.77 14.42
N THR A 472 6.47 -1.92 13.81
CA THR A 472 7.07 -2.32 12.54
C THR A 472 6.47 -1.49 11.39
N LEU A 473 7.09 -1.41 10.21
CA LEU A 473 6.68 -0.46 9.14
C LEU A 473 6.60 -1.05 7.72
N CYS A 474 7.13 -2.25 7.52
CA CYS A 474 7.26 -2.91 6.22
C CYS A 474 6.23 -4.02 6.00
N ASP A 475 4.96 -3.79 6.35
CA ASP A 475 3.91 -4.80 6.12
C ASP A 475 3.80 -5.18 4.65
N PHE A 476 3.99 -4.20 3.74
CA PHE A 476 4.03 -4.46 2.30
C PHE A 476 5.14 -5.43 1.91
N GLN A 477 6.34 -5.28 2.48
CA GLN A 477 7.45 -6.19 2.19
C GLN A 477 7.19 -7.58 2.77
N ALA A 478 6.60 -7.68 3.96
CA ALA A 478 6.18 -8.95 4.54
C ALA A 478 5.19 -9.67 3.62
N GLY A 479 4.18 -8.96 3.13
CA GLY A 479 3.22 -9.46 2.15
C GLY A 479 3.91 -9.90 0.85
N TYR A 480 4.80 -9.07 0.32
CA TYR A 480 5.55 -9.38 -0.91
C TYR A 480 6.36 -10.67 -0.78
N LEU A 481 7.06 -10.86 0.34
CA LEU A 481 7.77 -12.11 0.63
C LEU A 481 6.81 -13.29 0.71
N ALA A 482 5.67 -13.15 1.40
CA ALA A 482 4.65 -14.20 1.49
C ALA A 482 4.13 -14.60 0.11
N GLY A 483 3.82 -13.64 -0.76
CA GLY A 483 3.37 -13.88 -2.12
C GLY A 483 4.42 -14.60 -2.97
N ARG A 484 5.70 -14.22 -2.85
CA ARG A 484 6.80 -14.88 -3.58
C ARG A 484 7.04 -16.31 -3.10
N LEU A 485 6.98 -16.54 -1.79
CA LEU A 485 7.12 -17.88 -1.21
C LEU A 485 5.92 -18.78 -1.57
N ALA A 486 4.72 -18.23 -1.66
CA ALA A 486 3.52 -18.97 -2.07
C ALA A 486 3.59 -19.48 -3.52
N LEU A 487 4.47 -18.92 -4.37
CA LEU A 487 4.70 -19.44 -5.73
C LEU A 487 5.49 -20.77 -5.74
N ILE A 488 6.24 -21.05 -4.68
CA ILE A 488 7.20 -22.16 -4.65
C ILE A 488 6.93 -23.18 -3.55
N LEU A 489 6.30 -22.78 -2.44
CA LEU A 489 5.91 -23.68 -1.36
C LEU A 489 4.57 -24.36 -1.66
N LYS A 490 4.39 -25.57 -1.12
CA LYS A 490 3.12 -26.30 -1.20
C LYS A 490 2.01 -25.55 -0.45
N ASP A 491 2.32 -25.13 0.77
CA ASP A 491 1.42 -24.40 1.65
C ASP A 491 1.93 -22.96 1.83
N PRO A 492 1.07 -21.94 1.62
CA PRO A 492 1.48 -20.56 1.77
C PRO A 492 1.98 -20.27 3.18
N PRO A 493 3.15 -19.63 3.35
CA PRO A 493 3.67 -19.34 4.67
C PRO A 493 3.01 -18.09 5.26
N ILE A 494 3.08 -17.98 6.59
CA ILE A 494 2.76 -16.75 7.31
C ILE A 494 4.05 -15.95 7.44
N VAL A 495 4.06 -14.72 6.93
CA VAL A 495 5.22 -13.82 7.04
C VAL A 495 4.87 -12.65 7.94
N THR A 496 5.64 -12.46 9.01
CA THR A 496 5.43 -11.40 10.00
C THR A 496 6.71 -10.59 10.17
N GLU A 497 6.63 -9.26 10.07
CA GLU A 497 7.77 -8.41 10.44
C GLU A 497 7.93 -8.38 11.97
N THR A 498 9.13 -8.72 12.47
CA THR A 498 9.43 -8.82 13.90
C THR A 498 10.32 -7.68 14.40
N LYS A 499 11.22 -7.17 13.54
CA LYS A 499 12.13 -6.06 13.84
C LYS A 499 12.16 -5.08 12.67
N CYS A 500 12.30 -3.79 12.95
CA CYS A 500 12.25 -2.73 11.96
C CYS A 500 13.04 -1.50 12.45
N HIS A 501 13.34 -0.59 11.53
CA HIS A 501 13.72 0.79 11.91
C HIS A 501 12.68 1.45 12.81
N GLY A 502 11.39 1.21 12.58
CA GLY A 502 10.31 1.68 13.45
C GLY A 502 10.42 1.15 14.89
N THR A 503 11.05 -0.01 15.09
CA THR A 503 11.31 -0.58 16.43
C THR A 503 12.73 -0.36 16.93
N GLY A 504 13.46 0.61 16.35
CA GLY A 504 14.82 0.99 16.76
C GLY A 504 15.95 0.11 16.22
N HIS A 505 15.66 -0.81 15.28
CA HIS A 505 16.67 -1.66 14.65
C HIS A 505 17.24 -1.03 13.37
N ASN A 506 18.39 -1.47 12.89
CA ASN A 506 18.98 -0.96 11.64
C ASN A 506 18.68 -1.85 10.41
N PHE A 507 17.70 -2.74 10.54
CA PHE A 507 17.21 -3.63 9.48
C PHE A 507 15.74 -3.97 9.70
N CYS A 508 15.13 -4.54 8.68
CA CYS A 508 13.80 -5.13 8.73
C CYS A 508 13.93 -6.65 8.76
N GLU A 509 13.40 -7.29 9.80
CA GLU A 509 13.40 -8.74 9.97
C GLU A 509 12.00 -9.30 9.78
N PHE A 510 11.91 -10.34 8.95
CA PHE A 510 10.68 -11.02 8.61
C PHE A 510 10.78 -12.46 9.05
N ARG A 511 9.97 -12.84 10.04
CA ARG A 511 9.75 -14.22 10.44
C ARG A 511 8.83 -14.89 9.43
N ILE A 512 9.20 -16.08 9.01
CA ILE A 512 8.49 -16.90 8.04
C ILE A 512 8.14 -18.20 8.74
N GLU A 513 6.86 -18.46 8.91
CA GLU A 513 6.32 -19.66 9.51
C GLU A 513 5.66 -20.50 8.43
N LYS A 514 5.93 -21.81 8.42
CA LYS A 514 5.33 -22.75 7.49
C LYS A 514 3.80 -22.76 7.66
N GLY A 515 3.08 -22.80 6.53
CA GLY A 515 1.63 -23.00 6.55
C GLY A 515 1.25 -24.40 7.00
N TYR A 516 0.09 -24.56 7.62
CA TYR A 516 -0.40 -25.87 8.06
C TYR A 516 -1.16 -26.59 6.94
N SER A 517 -0.87 -27.87 6.76
CA SER A 517 -1.75 -28.84 6.09
C SER A 517 -2.15 -29.91 7.11
N PHE A 518 -3.44 -30.17 7.30
CA PHE A 518 -3.86 -31.48 7.79
C PHE A 518 -3.59 -32.46 6.65
N GLU A 519 -2.63 -33.37 6.82
CA GLU A 519 -2.66 -34.58 6.00
C GLU A 519 -4.04 -35.21 6.21
N GLU A 520 -4.77 -35.48 5.13
CA GLU A 520 -5.87 -36.43 5.17
C GLU A 520 -5.31 -37.66 5.88
N SER A 521 -5.71 -37.85 7.14
CA SER A 521 -5.34 -39.02 7.90
C SER A 521 -5.74 -40.21 7.04
N GLY A 522 -4.74 -40.88 6.48
CA GLY A 522 -4.94 -42.07 5.69
C GLY A 522 -5.69 -43.08 6.54
N HIS A 523 -6.84 -43.50 6.01
CA HIS A 523 -7.69 -44.63 6.41
C HIS A 523 -8.89 -44.36 7.30
#